data_AF-X6N2D4-F1
#
_entry.id   AF-X6N2D4-F1
#
_cell.length_a   1.000
_cell.length_b   1.000
_cell.length_c   1.000
_cell.angle_alpha   90.00
_cell.angle_beta   90.00
_cell.angle_gamma   90.00
#
_symmetry.space_group_name_H-M   'P 1'
#
loop_
_entity.id
_entity.type
_entity.pdbx_description
1 polymer ?
#
loop_
_entity_poly.entity_id
_entity_poly.type
_entity_poly.pdbx_seq_one_letter_code
_entity_poly.pdbx_strand_id
1 'polypeptide(L)'
;QETDKTLTKINDIICEWRDNKEIGKIARRYKSHLAIGILKPPQLFNKSDTEIDKDISLKIAKFVFEQLCSFIPGYAKDKEKEMTTKEKEKIKEKEQAIYVVLYEYYKQNIIGDKNPASCDDFALLLQESRKQEMEEDIEISRALETYIPLEGHNYAHEDGDDNEKEKTYDCHQHVIEFLEEKQIYHKKK
;
A
#
# COMPACT_ATOMS: atom_id res chain seq x y z
N GLN A 1 -14.05 -0.31 -21.75
CA GLN A 1 -12.70 -0.36 -22.36
C GLN A 1 -11.77 -1.35 -21.64
N GLU A 2 -11.45 -1.20 -20.34
CA GLU A 2 -10.59 -2.17 -19.63
C GLU A 2 -11.23 -3.55 -19.42
N THR A 3 -12.56 -3.58 -19.18
CA THR A 3 -13.33 -4.82 -19.15
C THR A 3 -13.24 -5.56 -20.50
N ASP A 4 -13.38 -4.84 -21.62
CA ASP A 4 -13.29 -5.41 -22.97
C ASP A 4 -11.90 -5.97 -23.27
N LYS A 5 -10.84 -5.26 -22.85
CA LYS A 5 -9.45 -5.75 -22.95
C LYS A 5 -9.25 -7.03 -22.13
N THR A 6 -9.83 -7.11 -20.94
CA THR A 6 -9.75 -8.29 -20.08
C THR A 6 -10.48 -9.48 -20.70
N LEU A 7 -11.69 -9.26 -21.22
CA LEU A 7 -12.45 -10.27 -21.96
C LEU A 7 -11.70 -10.76 -23.20
N THR A 8 -11.04 -9.85 -23.91
CA THR A 8 -10.19 -10.21 -25.06
C THR A 8 -9.04 -11.11 -24.62
N LYS A 9 -8.32 -10.77 -23.55
CA LYS A 9 -7.25 -11.63 -23.01
C LYS A 9 -7.76 -13.01 -22.60
N ILE A 10 -8.94 -13.08 -21.98
CA ILE A 10 -9.57 -14.36 -21.61
C ILE A 10 -9.91 -15.17 -22.86
N ASN A 11 -10.50 -14.52 -23.87
CA ASN A 11 -10.84 -15.17 -25.14
C ASN A 11 -9.59 -15.70 -25.86
N ASP A 12 -8.50 -14.93 -25.87
CA ASP A 12 -7.22 -15.35 -26.45
C ASP A 12 -6.65 -16.62 -25.77
N ILE A 13 -6.85 -16.75 -24.44
CA ILE A 13 -6.45 -17.95 -23.68
C ILE A 13 -7.36 -19.14 -24.01
N ILE A 14 -8.67 -18.92 -24.05
CA ILE A 14 -9.66 -19.98 -24.33
C ILE A 14 -9.44 -20.55 -25.74
N CYS A 15 -9.38 -19.66 -26.74
CA CYS A 15 -9.23 -19.99 -28.16
C CYS A 15 -7.81 -20.35 -28.58
N GLU A 16 -6.83 -20.35 -27.66
CA GLU A 16 -5.41 -20.61 -27.95
C GLU A 16 -4.83 -19.66 -29.02
N TRP A 17 -5.33 -18.43 -29.09
CA TRP A 17 -4.72 -17.40 -29.93
C TRP A 17 -3.40 -16.89 -29.35
N ARG A 18 -3.13 -17.16 -28.07
CA ARG A 18 -1.80 -17.08 -27.45
C ARG A 18 -1.05 -18.40 -27.52
N ASP A 19 0.28 -18.28 -27.58
CA ASP A 19 1.17 -19.43 -27.44
C ASP A 19 0.95 -20.12 -26.07
N ASN A 20 0.84 -21.45 -26.09
CA ASN A 20 0.75 -22.30 -24.91
C ASN A 20 1.87 -22.01 -23.89
N LYS A 21 3.06 -21.65 -24.37
CA LYS A 21 4.18 -21.26 -23.48
C LYS A 21 3.88 -19.98 -22.70
N GLU A 22 3.20 -19.01 -23.30
CA GLU A 22 2.78 -17.78 -22.61
C GLU A 22 1.66 -18.07 -21.62
N ILE A 23 0.67 -18.87 -22.01
CA ILE A 23 -0.42 -19.31 -21.12
C ILE A 23 0.17 -20.00 -19.89
N GLY A 24 1.12 -20.92 -20.07
CA GLY A 24 1.81 -21.59 -18.97
C GLY A 24 2.57 -20.63 -18.05
N LYS A 25 3.20 -19.57 -18.58
CA LYS A 25 3.85 -18.53 -17.74
C LYS A 25 2.84 -17.76 -16.89
N ILE A 26 1.67 -17.43 -17.45
CA ILE A 26 0.60 -16.76 -16.70
C ILE A 26 0.08 -17.72 -15.61
N ALA A 27 -0.22 -18.97 -15.98
CA ALA A 27 -0.73 -20.01 -15.09
C ALA A 27 0.19 -20.28 -13.88
N ARG A 28 1.52 -20.23 -14.06
CA ARG A 28 2.49 -20.41 -12.95
C ARG A 28 2.37 -19.37 -11.83
N ARG A 29 1.76 -18.21 -12.10
CA ARG A 29 1.50 -17.18 -11.08
C ARG A 29 0.23 -17.46 -10.28
N TYR A 30 -0.53 -18.48 -10.66
CA TYR A 30 -1.74 -18.88 -9.95
C TYR A 30 -1.43 -19.26 -8.51
N LYS A 31 -2.21 -18.67 -7.61
CA LYS A 31 -2.34 -19.09 -6.22
C LYS A 31 -3.84 -19.25 -5.95
N SER A 32 -4.22 -20.22 -5.12
CA SER A 32 -5.64 -20.45 -4.81
C SER A 32 -6.19 -19.34 -3.92
N HIS A 33 -7.48 -19.01 -4.05
CA HIS A 33 -8.13 -17.99 -3.22
C HIS A 33 -8.00 -18.28 -1.71
N LEU A 34 -7.98 -19.56 -1.31
CA LEU A 34 -7.76 -19.98 0.08
C LEU A 34 -6.35 -19.65 0.57
N ALA A 35 -5.35 -19.74 -0.31
CA ALA A 35 -3.97 -19.43 0.04
C ALA A 35 -3.74 -17.92 0.16
N ILE A 36 -4.29 -17.13 -0.77
CA ILE A 36 -4.05 -15.67 -0.80
C ILE A 36 -5.01 -14.91 0.14
N GLY A 37 -6.21 -15.45 0.39
CA GLY A 37 -7.25 -14.79 1.18
C GLY A 37 -7.78 -13.53 0.50
N ILE A 38 -8.59 -13.66 -0.55
CA ILE A 38 -9.10 -12.51 -1.30
C ILE A 38 -10.04 -11.67 -0.43
N LEU A 39 -9.77 -10.37 -0.33
CA LEU A 39 -10.56 -9.44 0.47
C LEU A 39 -11.74 -8.92 -0.35
N LYS A 40 -12.91 -8.76 0.29
CA LYS A 40 -14.12 -8.24 -0.36
C LYS A 40 -13.94 -6.77 -0.77
N PRO A 41 -14.41 -6.32 -1.95
CA PRO A 41 -14.32 -4.93 -2.35
C PRO A 41 -15.07 -4.00 -1.39
N PRO A 42 -14.47 -2.86 -0.98
CA PRO A 42 -15.13 -1.88 -0.11
C PRO A 42 -16.45 -1.35 -0.70
N GLN A 43 -16.52 -1.18 -2.03
CA GLN A 43 -17.71 -0.68 -2.72
C GLN A 43 -18.93 -1.61 -2.65
N LEU A 44 -18.74 -2.87 -2.23
CA LEU A 44 -19.80 -3.85 -2.00
C LEU A 44 -20.17 -3.98 -0.52
N PHE A 45 -19.52 -3.22 0.36
CA PHE A 45 -19.83 -3.22 1.79
C PHE A 45 -21.15 -2.49 2.04
N ASN A 46 -22.02 -3.07 2.88
CA ASN A 46 -23.34 -2.53 3.24
C ASN A 46 -24.31 -2.27 2.08
N LYS A 47 -24.06 -2.81 0.88
CA LYS A 47 -24.98 -2.70 -0.25
C LYS A 47 -25.90 -3.91 -0.33
N SER A 48 -27.19 -3.65 -0.52
CA SER A 48 -28.17 -4.69 -0.83
C SER A 48 -28.04 -5.18 -2.27
N ASP A 49 -28.49 -6.40 -2.55
CA ASP A 49 -28.46 -6.95 -3.91
C ASP A 49 -29.23 -6.07 -4.90
N THR A 50 -30.35 -5.46 -4.47
CA THR A 50 -31.14 -4.55 -5.32
C THR A 50 -30.40 -3.27 -5.70
N GLU A 51 -29.49 -2.78 -4.86
CA GLU A 51 -28.67 -1.61 -5.15
C GLU A 51 -27.51 -1.98 -6.06
N ILE A 52 -26.91 -3.15 -5.83
CA ILE A 52 -25.88 -3.70 -6.70
C ILE A 52 -26.45 -3.90 -8.10
N ASP A 53 -27.67 -4.44 -8.21
CA ASP A 53 -28.26 -4.76 -9.51
C ASP A 53 -28.60 -3.53 -10.37
N LYS A 54 -28.72 -2.35 -9.77
CA LYS A 54 -28.96 -1.10 -10.50
C LYS A 54 -27.68 -0.52 -11.12
N ASP A 55 -26.51 -0.92 -10.62
CA ASP A 55 -25.22 -0.39 -11.05
C ASP A 55 -24.37 -1.48 -11.72
N ILE A 56 -24.02 -1.25 -12.99
CA ILE A 56 -23.25 -2.22 -13.78
C ILE A 56 -21.87 -2.47 -13.19
N SER A 57 -21.21 -1.43 -12.65
CA SER A 57 -19.87 -1.53 -12.08
C SER A 57 -19.89 -2.36 -10.79
N LEU A 58 -20.91 -2.18 -9.95
CA LEU A 58 -21.09 -2.99 -8.74
C LEU A 58 -21.43 -4.44 -9.07
N LYS A 59 -22.26 -4.68 -10.10
CA LYS A 59 -22.53 -6.02 -10.63
C LYS A 59 -21.25 -6.72 -11.08
N ILE A 60 -20.41 -6.03 -11.86
CA ILE A 60 -19.12 -6.59 -12.30
C ILE A 60 -18.22 -6.86 -11.10
N ALA A 61 -18.13 -5.94 -10.14
CA ALA A 61 -17.32 -6.13 -8.95
C ALA A 61 -17.76 -7.34 -8.13
N LYS A 62 -19.08 -7.50 -7.92
CA LYS A 62 -19.66 -8.65 -7.22
C LYS A 62 -19.39 -9.94 -7.98
N PHE A 63 -19.67 -9.96 -9.28
CA PHE A 63 -19.44 -11.13 -10.13
C PHE A 63 -17.98 -11.58 -10.10
N VAL A 64 -17.03 -10.66 -10.35
CA VAL A 64 -15.59 -10.99 -10.36
C VAL A 64 -15.14 -11.50 -9.00
N PHE A 65 -15.54 -10.85 -7.90
CA PHE A 65 -15.22 -11.29 -6.56
C PHE A 65 -15.73 -12.72 -6.28
N GLU A 66 -17.00 -12.99 -6.61
CA GLU A 66 -17.61 -14.31 -6.43
C GLU A 66 -16.91 -15.38 -7.27
N GLN A 67 -16.59 -15.08 -8.54
CA GLN A 67 -15.83 -15.99 -9.40
C GLN A 67 -14.45 -16.29 -8.80
N LEU A 68 -13.73 -15.28 -8.32
CA LEU A 68 -12.42 -15.48 -7.72
C LEU A 68 -12.46 -16.34 -6.43
N CYS A 69 -13.54 -16.25 -5.66
CA CYS A 69 -13.72 -17.02 -4.42
C CYS A 69 -14.27 -18.43 -4.64
N SER A 70 -14.95 -18.70 -5.76
CA SER A 70 -15.60 -20.00 -6.01
C SER A 70 -14.90 -20.84 -7.08
N PHE A 71 -14.12 -20.22 -7.96
CA PHE A 71 -13.48 -20.91 -9.07
C PHE A 71 -12.31 -21.77 -8.60
N ILE A 72 -12.35 -23.06 -8.96
CA ILE A 72 -11.31 -24.04 -8.68
C ILE A 72 -10.84 -24.62 -10.03
N PRO A 73 -9.64 -24.28 -10.52
CA PRO A 73 -9.09 -24.86 -11.74
C PRO A 73 -8.90 -26.38 -11.63
N GLY A 74 -9.28 -27.11 -12.68
CA GLY A 74 -9.15 -28.55 -12.82
C GLY A 74 -10.42 -29.33 -12.49
N TYR A 75 -11.60 -28.69 -12.48
CA TYR A 75 -12.87 -29.28 -12.01
C TYR A 75 -13.82 -29.76 -13.12
N ALA A 76 -13.32 -30.09 -14.31
CA ALA A 76 -14.14 -30.57 -15.44
C ALA A 76 -14.63 -32.02 -15.23
N LYS A 77 -15.57 -32.22 -14.30
CA LYS A 77 -16.08 -33.53 -13.88
C LYS A 77 -16.75 -34.34 -14.99
N ASP A 78 -17.35 -33.66 -15.97
CA ASP A 78 -18.27 -34.31 -16.92
C ASP A 78 -17.57 -34.80 -18.20
N LYS A 79 -16.35 -34.34 -18.49
CA LYS A 79 -15.54 -34.76 -19.66
C LYS A 79 -14.25 -35.50 -19.28
N GLU A 80 -14.02 -35.73 -18.00
CA GLU A 80 -12.77 -36.29 -17.48
C GLU A 80 -12.52 -37.75 -17.87
N LYS A 81 -13.56 -38.51 -18.19
CA LYS A 81 -13.45 -39.95 -18.47
C LYS A 81 -12.86 -40.28 -19.85
N GLU A 82 -12.87 -39.34 -20.80
CA GLU A 82 -12.40 -39.58 -22.18
C GLU A 82 -11.17 -38.74 -22.57
N MET A 83 -10.71 -37.83 -21.72
CA MET A 83 -9.56 -36.96 -22.02
C MET A 83 -8.22 -37.58 -21.63
N THR A 84 -7.21 -37.35 -22.48
CA THR A 84 -5.83 -37.74 -22.18
C THR A 84 -5.25 -36.88 -21.04
N THR A 85 -4.25 -37.40 -20.32
CA THR A 85 -3.58 -36.66 -19.23
C THR A 85 -3.02 -35.31 -19.68
N LYS A 86 -2.47 -35.24 -20.89
CA LYS A 86 -1.92 -34.01 -21.46
C LYS A 86 -2.98 -32.94 -21.74
N GLU A 87 -4.17 -33.35 -22.18
CA GLU A 87 -5.28 -32.43 -22.42
C GLU A 87 -5.83 -31.86 -21.11
N LYS A 88 -5.91 -32.70 -20.07
CA LYS A 88 -6.32 -32.25 -18.72
C LYS A 88 -5.36 -31.21 -18.16
N GLU A 89 -4.06 -31.44 -18.29
CA GLU A 89 -3.04 -30.47 -17.86
C GLU A 89 -3.18 -29.14 -18.61
N LYS A 90 -3.35 -29.18 -19.94
CA LYS A 90 -3.56 -27.98 -20.74
C LYS A 90 -4.81 -27.20 -20.34
N ILE A 91 -5.93 -27.88 -20.09
CA ILE A 91 -7.18 -27.22 -19.65
C ILE A 91 -6.97 -26.57 -18.29
N LYS A 92 -6.35 -27.28 -17.35
CA LYS A 92 -6.04 -26.73 -16.03
C LYS A 92 -5.14 -25.50 -16.13
N GLU A 93 -4.11 -25.53 -16.97
CA GLU A 93 -3.24 -24.37 -17.21
C GLU A 93 -4.02 -23.17 -17.75
N LYS A 94 -4.95 -23.39 -18.71
CA LYS A 94 -5.81 -22.31 -19.22
C LYS A 94 -6.70 -21.73 -18.13
N GLU A 95 -7.36 -22.58 -17.35
CA GLU A 95 -8.22 -22.16 -16.24
C GLU A 95 -7.45 -21.36 -15.19
N GLN A 96 -6.23 -21.80 -14.85
CA GLN A 96 -5.32 -21.06 -13.97
C GLN A 96 -4.91 -19.71 -14.57
N ALA A 97 -4.62 -19.65 -15.87
CA ALA A 97 -4.27 -18.41 -16.54
C ALA A 97 -5.44 -17.42 -16.57
N ILE A 98 -6.66 -17.89 -16.84
CA ILE A 98 -7.89 -17.08 -16.80
C ILE A 98 -8.10 -16.52 -15.39
N TYR A 99 -7.92 -17.36 -14.36
CA TYR A 99 -8.01 -16.91 -12.98
C TYR A 99 -7.03 -15.78 -12.68
N VAL A 100 -5.77 -15.92 -13.09
CA VAL A 100 -4.74 -14.88 -12.89
C VAL A 100 -5.12 -13.58 -13.59
N VAL A 101 -5.63 -13.65 -14.82
CA VAL A 101 -6.08 -12.46 -15.57
C VAL A 101 -7.28 -11.78 -14.87
N LEU A 102 -8.24 -12.55 -14.36
CA LEU A 102 -9.36 -12.02 -13.57
C LEU A 102 -8.89 -11.39 -12.27
N TYR A 103 -7.91 -12.00 -11.60
CA TYR A 103 -7.34 -11.47 -10.37
C TYR A 103 -6.57 -10.17 -10.61
N GLU A 104 -5.77 -10.08 -11.68
CA GLU A 104 -5.10 -8.83 -12.10
C GLU A 104 -6.13 -7.71 -12.36
N TYR A 105 -7.21 -8.02 -13.09
CA TYR A 105 -8.30 -7.08 -13.32
C TYR A 105 -8.92 -6.61 -12.01
N TYR A 106 -9.18 -7.54 -11.09
CA TYR A 106 -9.73 -7.26 -9.77
C TYR A 106 -8.85 -6.30 -8.96
N LYS A 107 -7.54 -6.54 -8.89
CA LYS A 107 -6.59 -5.65 -8.20
C LYS A 107 -6.61 -4.25 -8.80
N GLN A 108 -6.48 -4.14 -10.13
CA GLN A 108 -6.28 -2.86 -10.81
C GLN A 108 -7.57 -2.03 -10.93
N ASN A 109 -8.71 -2.67 -11.21
CA ASN A 109 -9.92 -1.98 -11.64
C ASN A 109 -11.04 -1.99 -10.60
N ILE A 110 -11.02 -2.92 -9.64
CA ILE A 110 -12.05 -3.00 -8.58
C ILE A 110 -11.51 -2.50 -7.25
N ILE A 111 -10.34 -2.99 -6.83
CA ILE A 111 -9.72 -2.59 -5.55
C ILE A 111 -8.92 -1.29 -5.70
N GLY A 112 -8.20 -1.15 -6.81
CA GLY A 112 -7.30 -0.05 -7.10
C GLY A 112 -5.90 -0.25 -6.49
N ASP A 113 -4.89 0.39 -7.09
CA ASP A 113 -3.47 0.15 -6.78
C ASP A 113 -3.06 0.43 -5.33
N LYS A 114 -3.83 1.26 -4.62
CA LYS A 114 -3.50 1.69 -3.25
C LYS A 114 -4.01 0.74 -2.17
N ASN A 115 -4.97 -0.11 -2.49
CA ASN A 115 -5.65 -0.93 -1.50
C ASN A 115 -5.20 -2.40 -1.64
N PRO A 116 -4.99 -3.11 -0.51
CA PRO A 116 -4.68 -4.53 -0.55
C PRO A 116 -5.89 -5.30 -1.07
N ALA A 117 -5.69 -6.13 -2.10
CA ALA A 117 -6.76 -6.95 -2.66
C ALA A 117 -6.88 -8.31 -1.96
N SER A 118 -5.92 -8.64 -1.10
CA SER A 118 -5.82 -9.93 -0.43
C SER A 118 -5.09 -9.84 0.91
N CYS A 119 -5.22 -10.88 1.73
CA CYS A 119 -4.49 -11.03 2.98
C CYS A 119 -2.97 -11.10 2.74
N ASP A 120 -2.53 -11.76 1.66
CA ASP A 120 -1.10 -11.76 1.27
C ASP A 120 -0.60 -10.33 1.02
N ASP A 121 -1.36 -9.50 0.28
CA ASP A 121 -0.99 -8.10 0.03
C ASP A 121 -0.92 -7.30 1.33
N PHE A 122 -1.86 -7.53 2.23
CA PHE A 122 -1.90 -6.86 3.53
C PHE A 122 -0.71 -7.27 4.43
N ALA A 123 -0.36 -8.55 4.43
CA ALA A 123 0.79 -9.05 5.18
C ALA A 123 2.11 -8.46 4.67
N LEU A 124 2.26 -8.32 3.35
CA LEU A 124 3.41 -7.64 2.74
C LEU A 124 3.50 -6.17 3.18
N LEU A 125 2.38 -5.45 3.14
CA LEU A 125 2.31 -4.05 3.59
C LEU A 125 2.74 -3.91 5.06
N LEU A 126 2.22 -4.77 5.94
CA LEU A 126 2.58 -4.77 7.36
C LEU A 126 4.07 -5.09 7.58
N GLN A 127 4.62 -6.01 6.79
CA GLN A 127 6.03 -6.36 6.87
C GLN A 127 6.94 -5.21 6.45
N GLU A 128 6.58 -4.48 5.38
CA GLU A 128 7.28 -3.28 4.93
C GLU A 128 7.18 -2.15 5.96
N SER A 129 5.97 -1.89 6.49
CA SER A 129 5.75 -0.89 7.54
C SER A 129 6.61 -1.16 8.78
N ARG A 130 6.67 -2.41 9.24
CA ARG A 130 7.52 -2.79 10.37
C ARG A 130 9.00 -2.53 10.09
N LYS A 131 9.45 -2.75 8.85
CA LYS A 131 10.85 -2.50 8.47
C LYS A 131 11.16 -1.00 8.56
N GLN A 132 10.25 -0.17 8.05
CA GLN A 132 10.39 1.28 8.10
C GLN A 132 10.40 1.80 9.54
N GLU A 133 9.48 1.33 10.39
CA GLU A 133 9.43 1.69 11.82
C GLU A 133 10.76 1.42 12.53
N MET A 134 11.38 0.25 12.29
CA MET A 134 12.71 -0.05 12.84
C MET A 134 13.82 0.87 12.32
N GLU A 135 13.75 1.30 11.05
CA GLU A 135 14.73 2.24 10.48
C GLU A 135 14.59 3.63 11.11
N GLU A 136 13.35 4.09 11.33
CA GLU A 136 13.03 5.34 12.03
C GLU A 136 13.49 5.30 13.49
N ASP A 137 13.26 4.21 14.21
CA ASP A 137 13.72 4.02 15.60
C ASP A 137 15.25 4.08 15.73
N ILE A 138 15.96 3.50 14.74
CA ILE A 138 17.43 3.58 14.66
C ILE A 138 17.88 5.02 14.44
N GLU A 139 17.20 5.77 13.57
CA GLU A 139 17.51 7.18 13.29
C GLU A 139 17.29 8.05 14.53
N ILE A 140 16.16 7.88 15.22
CA ILE A 140 15.86 8.58 16.48
C ILE A 140 16.91 8.26 17.53
N SER A 141 17.30 6.98 17.67
CA SER A 141 18.31 6.58 18.63
C SER A 141 19.66 7.26 18.37
N ARG A 142 20.08 7.34 17.10
CA ARG A 142 21.30 8.07 16.71
C ARG A 142 21.20 9.58 16.95
N ALA A 143 20.03 10.16 16.69
CA ALA A 143 19.78 11.57 16.98
C ALA A 143 19.86 11.86 18.48
N LEU A 144 19.38 10.94 19.33
CA LEU A 144 19.48 11.05 20.78
C LEU A 144 20.91 10.84 21.31
N GLU A 145 21.69 9.93 20.72
CA GLU A 145 23.11 9.75 21.07
C GLU A 145 23.95 10.99 20.76
N THR A 146 23.61 11.70 19.68
CA THR A 146 24.28 12.94 19.27
C THR A 146 23.62 14.19 19.85
N TYR A 147 22.51 14.03 20.58
CA TYR A 147 21.84 15.13 21.26
C TYR A 147 22.68 15.57 22.45
N ILE A 148 23.24 16.78 22.34
CA ILE A 148 23.86 17.48 23.46
C ILE A 148 22.77 18.37 24.06
N PRO A 149 22.25 18.06 25.26
CA PRO A 149 21.31 18.94 25.93
C PRO A 149 21.97 20.30 26.14
N LEU A 150 21.30 21.37 25.72
CA LEU A 150 21.70 22.70 26.13
C LEU A 150 21.38 22.82 27.62
N GLU A 151 22.40 22.68 28.46
CA GLU A 151 22.27 23.02 29.87
C GLU A 151 22.07 24.54 29.97
N GLY A 152 20.81 24.94 30.11
CA GLY A 152 20.42 26.30 30.46
C GLY A 152 20.79 26.56 31.92
N HIS A 153 22.06 26.75 32.18
CA HIS A 153 22.52 27.20 33.48
C HIS A 153 22.05 28.64 33.72
N ASN A 154 21.39 28.91 34.84
CA ASN A 154 21.03 30.26 35.28
C ASN A 154 22.24 31.06 35.81
N TYR A 155 23.46 30.59 35.54
CA TYR A 155 24.66 31.34 35.89
C TYR A 155 24.86 32.42 34.83
N ALA A 156 25.04 33.67 35.26
CA ALA A 156 25.55 34.71 34.39
C ALA A 156 26.87 34.20 33.78
N HIS A 157 27.05 34.38 32.47
CA HIS A 157 28.32 34.08 31.83
C HIS A 157 29.37 35.05 32.39
N GLU A 158 30.17 34.59 33.36
CA GLU A 158 31.35 35.33 33.79
C GLU A 158 32.42 35.07 32.73
N ASP A 159 32.59 36.03 31.82
CA ASP A 159 33.69 36.05 30.86
C ASP A 159 34.99 35.83 31.64
N GLY A 160 35.71 34.77 31.27
CA GLY A 160 37.06 34.54 31.74
C GLY A 160 37.90 35.78 31.47
N ASP A 161 38.55 36.26 32.52
CA ASP A 161 39.49 37.36 32.52
C ASP A 161 40.63 37.06 31.53
N ASP A 162 40.47 37.39 30.24
CA ASP A 162 41.58 37.62 29.30
C ASP A 162 41.11 38.22 27.96
N ASN A 163 41.50 39.49 27.78
CA ASN A 163 41.59 40.25 26.52
C ASN A 163 40.31 40.77 25.86
N GLU A 164 40.10 42.07 26.10
CA GLU A 164 39.49 43.08 25.23
C GLU A 164 39.34 42.68 23.74
N LYS A 165 38.12 42.34 23.31
CA LYS A 165 37.44 42.84 22.08
C LYS A 165 36.29 41.98 21.53
N GLU A 166 35.90 40.88 22.17
CA GLU A 166 34.66 40.21 21.78
C GLU A 166 33.47 40.88 22.48
N LYS A 167 32.66 41.63 21.73
CA LYS A 167 31.36 42.12 22.20
C LYS A 167 30.39 40.94 22.17
N THR A 168 30.46 40.10 23.19
CA THR A 168 29.51 39.02 23.43
C THR A 168 28.14 39.65 23.69
N TYR A 169 27.13 39.24 22.93
CA TYR A 169 25.80 39.85 22.97
C TYR A 169 25.03 39.34 24.19
N ASP A 170 24.99 40.12 25.26
CA ASP A 170 24.21 39.81 26.46
C ASP A 170 22.71 40.04 26.20
N CYS A 171 22.02 38.95 25.91
CA CYS A 171 20.58 38.92 25.69
C CYS A 171 19.78 39.44 26.89
N HIS A 172 20.26 39.23 28.13
CA HIS A 172 19.57 39.70 29.34
C HIS A 172 19.67 41.21 29.45
N GLN A 173 20.88 41.77 29.28
CA GLN A 173 21.09 43.21 29.32
C GLN A 173 20.29 43.92 28.21
N HIS A 174 20.24 43.33 27.01
CA HIS A 174 19.42 43.85 25.91
C HIS A 174 17.92 43.88 26.24
N VAL A 175 17.40 42.85 26.90
CA VAL A 175 15.99 42.80 27.33
C VAL A 175 15.70 43.85 28.41
N ILE A 176 16.62 44.07 29.35
CA ILE A 176 16.49 45.11 30.38
C ILE A 176 16.45 46.50 29.74
N GLU A 177 17.40 46.82 28.87
CA GLU A 177 17.48 48.12 28.18
C GLU A 177 16.22 48.38 27.35
N PHE A 178 15.75 47.38 26.60
CA PHE A 178 14.53 47.49 25.80
C PHE A 178 13.29 47.76 26.66
N LEU A 179 13.19 47.17 27.85
CA LEU A 179 12.07 47.39 28.77
C LEU A 179 12.15 48.78 29.43
N GLU A 180 13.35 49.24 29.77
CA GLU A 180 13.57 50.59 30.33
C GLU A 180 13.27 51.69 29.30
N GLU A 181 13.70 51.54 28.05
CA GLU A 181 13.38 52.46 26.96
C GLU A 181 11.87 52.60 26.74
N LYS A 182 11.13 51.48 26.79
CA LYS A 182 9.66 51.50 26.71
C LYS A 182 9.01 52.24 27.88
N GLN A 183 9.55 52.11 29.09
CA GLN A 183 9.04 52.84 30.25
C GLN A 183 9.31 54.35 30.15
N ILE A 184 10.47 54.74 29.63
CA ILE A 184 10.83 56.15 29.42
C ILE A 184 9.92 56.79 28.35
N TYR A 185 9.61 56.06 27.28
CA TYR A 185 8.68 56.52 26.24
C TYR A 185 7.24 56.71 26.77
N HIS A 186 6.78 55.84 27.66
CA HIS A 186 5.45 55.95 28.28
C HIS A 186 5.34 57.07 29.33
N LYS A 187 6.44 57.48 29.96
CA LYS A 187 6.46 58.62 30.91
C LYS A 187 6.55 59.99 30.25
N LYS A 188 6.95 60.07 28.98
CA LYS A 188 7.11 61.33 28.22
C LYS A 188 5.90 61.71 27.37
N LYS A 189 4.81 60.94 27.43
CA LYS A 189 3.55 61.18 26.71
C LYS A 189 2.44 61.50 27.71
#